data_AF-A0A1Y3NRP9-F1
#
_entry.id   AF-A0A1Y3NRP9-F1
#
_cell.length_a   1.000
_cell.length_b   1.000
_cell.length_c   1.000
_cell.angle_alpha   90.00
_cell.angle_beta   90.00
_cell.angle_gamma   90.00
#
_symmetry.space_group_name_H-M   'P 1'
#
loop_
_entity.id
_entity.type
_entity.pdbx_description
1 polymer ?
#
loop_
_entity_poly.entity_id
_entity_poly.type
_entity_poly.pdbx_seq_one_letter_code
_entity_poly.pdbx_strand_id
1 'polypeptide(L)'
;MSKFQNFGVNPIIKQLVQFDTFKNDYSIQDFVEQITEEQVIQARKENTEFEPRQFIRTFENAIEELVKLHEQVNSHIVTLEEEVKREEENKKNRAKELNSAFDDVFKAFEKLENRIGEVGNTAIRIGEQLENIDKQRNRTCDSKDIIQYFMEFNEGKYDRINELAENGDEGEYEATVILRRLINITNEVDAPGAENAKGNIEKYSEELEKKILEKFDKVYKENDIDKMAVYAKSLMNFNGGNSCIQMYINQNKLFLITANQSDFVCKDTDDNIAVVNYELSKLYDEIRKSCNEEWEKISKIFPNASYVMKMFIQRIFVQSIQMFIEGILKAAESVSIKLYLRNLYSSYMASKKLIEEIRNDLSEYLPNIYSYLERYLQDIFVPYLKGYLEKEKSFLTESYDKELAPFIAYHEYRKENLNKTMFTWAINSIASTATAAGYNPNNPNTPQAYANRLFGNLLEQGKINGSNSSINNSNNNNNNGENMNNNGVIFTEESGKLDTSLCMKLLKIHSESIIRCNELSIINELPQNIRDLFDILINYFGTSYI
;
A
#
# COMPACT_ATOMS: atom_id res chain seq x y z
N MET A 1 -130.74 9.65 18.43
CA MET A 1 -129.88 10.45 17.52
C MET A 1 -128.68 10.84 18.36
N SER A 2 -127.43 10.51 18.02
CA SER A 2 -126.82 10.58 16.71
C SER A 2 -125.74 9.50 16.54
N LYS A 3 -125.69 8.94 15.33
CA LYS A 3 -124.63 8.07 14.85
C LYS A 3 -123.31 8.84 14.94
N PHE A 4 -122.32 8.33 15.68
CA PHE A 4 -120.94 8.75 15.49
C PHE A 4 -120.26 7.73 14.60
N GLN A 5 -119.98 8.20 13.39
CA GLN A 5 -119.25 7.56 12.32
C GLN A 5 -117.90 7.03 12.84
N ASN A 6 -117.61 5.77 12.57
CA ASN A 6 -116.30 5.17 12.77
C ASN A 6 -115.35 5.74 11.70
N PHE A 7 -114.62 6.80 12.03
CA PHE A 7 -113.42 7.18 11.29
C PHE A 7 -112.25 6.42 11.90
N GLY A 8 -111.60 5.57 11.10
CA GLY A 8 -110.51 4.70 11.50
C GLY A 8 -109.27 5.46 11.97
N VAL A 9 -108.35 4.70 12.57
CA VAL A 9 -107.03 5.14 13.05
C VAL A 9 -106.35 6.03 12.01
N ASN A 10 -105.93 7.23 12.41
CA ASN A 10 -105.34 8.20 11.50
C ASN A 10 -103.97 7.65 11.01
N PRO A 11 -103.78 7.33 9.72
CA PRO A 11 -102.59 6.62 9.20
C PRO A 11 -101.27 7.37 9.43
N ILE A 12 -101.34 8.68 9.65
CA ILE A 12 -100.21 9.57 9.95
C ILE A 12 -99.61 9.24 11.33
N ILE A 13 -100.42 8.90 12.33
CA ILE A 13 -99.94 8.57 13.69
C ILE A 13 -99.09 7.30 13.67
N LYS A 14 -99.44 6.32 12.82
CA LYS A 14 -98.72 5.04 12.71
C LYS A 14 -97.40 5.16 11.93
N GLN A 15 -97.24 6.20 11.11
CA GLN A 15 -95.96 6.52 10.46
C GLN A 15 -95.05 7.35 11.36
N LEU A 16 -95.61 8.24 12.18
CA LEU A 16 -94.84 9.09 13.10
C LEU A 16 -94.35 8.33 14.35
N VAL A 17 -95.14 7.37 14.87
CA VAL A 17 -94.78 6.54 16.03
C VAL A 17 -94.03 5.28 15.58
N GLN A 18 -92.80 5.45 15.11
CA GLN A 18 -91.89 4.35 14.77
C GLN A 18 -90.59 4.46 15.56
N PHE A 19 -89.97 3.30 15.85
CA PHE A 19 -88.74 3.21 16.65
C PHE A 19 -87.59 4.09 16.09
N ASP A 20 -87.46 4.17 14.76
CA ASP A 20 -86.42 4.96 14.11
C ASP A 20 -86.61 6.48 14.26
N THR A 21 -87.85 6.96 14.43
CA THR A 21 -88.16 8.38 14.65
C THR A 21 -87.61 8.89 15.99
N PHE A 22 -87.51 8.02 17.00
CA PHE A 22 -87.04 8.35 18.35
C PHE A 22 -85.55 8.09 18.57
N LYS A 23 -84.82 7.67 17.52
CA LYS A 23 -83.42 7.26 17.61
C LYS A 23 -82.42 8.43 17.47
N ASN A 24 -82.84 9.56 16.90
CA ASN A 24 -82.03 10.77 16.69
C ASN A 24 -82.58 11.97 17.51
N ASP A 25 -82.03 13.17 17.32
CA ASP A 25 -82.44 14.43 17.99
C ASP A 25 -83.96 14.68 17.90
N TYR A 26 -84.68 14.21 18.92
CA TYR A 26 -86.14 14.21 18.99
C TYR A 26 -86.62 15.50 19.67
N SER A 27 -87.39 16.31 18.94
CA SER A 27 -88.10 17.47 19.48
C SER A 27 -89.56 17.10 19.78
N ILE A 28 -89.93 17.18 21.07
CA ILE A 28 -91.32 16.96 21.53
C ILE A 28 -92.27 17.96 20.87
N GLN A 29 -91.80 19.18 20.60
CA GLN A 29 -92.62 20.25 20.02
C GLN A 29 -92.98 19.93 18.57
N ASP A 30 -92.00 19.53 17.76
CA ASP A 30 -92.18 19.18 16.35
C ASP A 30 -93.09 17.96 16.18
N PHE A 31 -92.98 17.00 17.10
CA PHE A 31 -93.83 15.80 17.10
C PHE A 31 -95.30 16.13 17.40
N VAL A 32 -95.55 16.99 18.40
CA VAL A 32 -96.91 17.44 18.74
C VAL A 32 -97.48 18.32 17.62
N GLU A 33 -96.65 19.15 17.00
CA GLU A 33 -97.04 19.97 15.85
C GLU A 33 -97.47 19.07 14.68
N GLN A 34 -96.67 18.08 14.30
CA GLN A 34 -96.98 17.14 13.20
C GLN A 34 -98.24 16.30 13.44
N ILE A 35 -98.54 15.92 14.69
CA ILE A 35 -99.76 15.18 15.03
C ILE A 35 -101.01 16.06 14.96
N THR A 36 -100.88 17.36 15.25
CA THR A 36 -102.01 18.28 15.33
C THR A 36 -102.21 19.12 14.07
N GLU A 37 -101.21 19.23 13.21
CA GLU A 37 -101.19 20.10 12.03
C GLU A 37 -102.36 19.84 11.08
N GLU A 38 -102.68 18.58 10.78
CA GLU A 38 -103.80 18.24 9.88
C GLU A 38 -105.16 18.69 10.46
N GLN A 39 -105.35 18.50 11.77
CA GLN A 39 -106.57 18.92 12.47
C GLN A 39 -106.67 20.45 12.60
N VAL A 40 -105.54 21.14 12.77
CA VAL A 40 -105.46 22.61 12.80
C VAL A 40 -105.72 23.21 11.42
N ILE A 41 -105.21 22.61 10.35
CA ILE A 41 -105.47 23.03 8.96
C ILE A 41 -106.95 22.82 8.61
N GLN A 42 -107.56 21.73 9.05
CA GLN A 42 -108.97 21.45 8.81
C GLN A 42 -109.89 22.43 9.56
N ALA A 43 -109.61 22.71 10.83
CA ALA A 43 -110.34 23.72 11.61
C ALA A 43 -110.23 25.13 11.00
N ARG A 44 -109.06 25.50 10.45
CA ARG A 44 -108.87 26.78 9.75
C ARG A 44 -109.64 26.89 8.44
N LYS A 45 -109.84 25.79 7.70
CA LYS A 45 -110.60 25.80 6.43
C LYS A 45 -112.10 25.90 6.64
N GLU A 46 -112.63 25.28 7.68
CA GLU A 46 -114.07 25.23 7.96
C GLU A 46 -114.59 26.43 8.76
N ASN A 47 -113.68 27.29 9.26
CA ASN A 47 -113.99 28.50 10.04
C ASN A 47 -114.90 28.20 11.25
N THR A 48 -114.69 27.02 11.85
CA THR A 48 -115.39 26.49 13.02
C THR A 48 -114.50 26.57 14.26
N GLU A 49 -115.12 26.76 15.42
CA GLU A 49 -114.44 26.75 16.72
C GLU A 49 -113.79 25.38 16.95
N PHE A 50 -112.55 25.37 17.49
CA PHE A 50 -111.79 24.14 17.68
C PHE A 50 -112.57 23.13 18.53
N GLU A 51 -112.91 21.97 17.97
CA GLU A 51 -113.58 20.90 18.71
C GLU A 51 -112.59 20.12 19.58
N PRO A 52 -112.59 20.30 20.92
CA PRO A 52 -111.55 19.71 21.79
C PRO A 52 -111.59 18.18 21.79
N ARG A 53 -112.75 17.59 21.49
CA ARG A 53 -112.96 16.14 21.48
C ARG A 53 -112.19 15.43 20.36
N GLN A 54 -111.92 16.11 19.25
CA GLN A 54 -111.18 15.51 18.13
C GLN A 54 -109.67 15.46 18.41
N PHE A 55 -109.13 16.46 19.09
CA PHE A 55 -107.74 16.51 19.55
C PHE A 55 -107.45 15.54 20.69
N ILE A 56 -108.37 15.44 21.67
CA ILE A 56 -108.23 14.48 22.77
C ILE A 56 -108.15 13.06 22.20
N ARG A 57 -108.98 12.73 21.21
CA ARG A 57 -108.98 11.40 20.60
C ARG A 57 -107.72 11.11 19.79
N THR A 58 -107.12 12.08 19.12
CA THR A 58 -105.84 11.89 18.41
C THR A 58 -104.67 11.75 19.38
N PHE A 59 -104.65 12.51 20.47
CA PHE A 59 -103.66 12.34 21.54
C PHE A 59 -103.82 11.01 22.28
N GLU A 60 -105.05 10.58 22.59
CA GLU A 60 -105.32 9.26 23.18
C GLU A 60 -104.81 8.14 22.28
N ASN A 61 -105.09 8.20 20.97
CA ASN A 61 -104.59 7.21 20.01
C ASN A 61 -103.05 7.24 19.90
N ALA A 62 -102.43 8.43 19.91
CA ALA A 62 -100.97 8.55 19.86
C ALA A 62 -100.29 8.03 21.14
N ILE A 63 -100.88 8.29 22.31
CA ILE A 63 -100.42 7.75 23.59
C ILE A 63 -100.56 6.23 23.59
N GLU A 64 -101.68 5.69 23.10
CA GLU A 64 -101.89 4.23 23.05
C GLU A 64 -100.84 3.53 22.17
N GLU A 65 -100.53 4.09 21.00
CA GLU A 65 -99.49 3.54 20.12
C GLU A 65 -98.07 3.74 20.70
N LEU A 66 -97.80 4.85 21.41
CA LEU A 66 -96.53 5.06 22.11
C LEU A 66 -96.33 4.08 23.27
N VAL A 67 -97.38 3.78 24.03
CA VAL A 67 -97.32 2.77 25.10
C VAL A 67 -97.03 1.39 24.51
N LYS A 68 -97.70 1.02 23.40
CA LYS A 68 -97.40 -0.24 22.68
C LYS A 68 -95.96 -0.28 22.18
N LEU A 69 -95.44 0.81 21.62
CA LEU A 69 -94.04 0.87 21.16
C LEU A 69 -93.07 0.73 22.34
N HIS A 70 -93.34 1.40 23.46
CA HIS A 70 -92.52 1.30 24.68
C HIS A 70 -92.52 -0.13 25.24
N GLU A 71 -93.67 -0.81 25.27
CA GLU A 71 -93.76 -2.23 25.66
C GLU A 71 -92.97 -3.15 24.71
N GLN A 72 -93.04 -2.91 23.40
CA GLN A 72 -92.26 -3.65 22.41
C GLN A 72 -90.75 -3.44 22.58
N VAL A 73 -90.32 -2.19 22.80
CA VAL A 73 -88.90 -1.86 23.01
C VAL A 73 -88.39 -2.47 24.31
N ASN A 74 -89.14 -2.40 25.40
CA ASN A 74 -88.75 -3.02 26.66
C ASN A 74 -88.69 -4.55 26.55
N SER A 75 -89.64 -5.17 25.86
CA SER A 75 -89.58 -6.60 25.57
C SER A 75 -88.33 -6.95 24.77
N HIS A 76 -87.98 -6.15 23.76
CA HIS A 76 -86.78 -6.36 22.96
C HIS A 76 -85.49 -6.19 23.79
N ILE A 77 -85.42 -5.18 24.67
CA ILE A 77 -84.30 -4.98 25.58
C ILE A 77 -84.10 -6.21 26.47
N VAL A 78 -85.17 -6.73 27.09
CA VAL A 78 -85.08 -7.92 27.94
C VAL A 78 -84.60 -9.14 27.15
N THR A 79 -85.10 -9.35 25.93
CA THR A 79 -84.64 -10.47 25.09
C THR A 79 -83.16 -10.35 24.72
N LEU A 80 -82.69 -9.13 24.42
CA LEU A 80 -81.28 -8.88 24.10
C LEU A 80 -80.39 -9.05 25.33
N GLU A 81 -80.83 -8.60 26.50
CA GLU A 81 -80.11 -8.80 27.76
C GLU A 81 -79.95 -10.29 28.10
N GLU A 82 -81.01 -11.08 27.91
CA GLU A 82 -80.96 -12.53 28.09
C GLU A 82 -80.02 -13.22 27.09
N GLU A 83 -80.03 -12.78 25.82
CA GLU A 83 -79.15 -13.30 24.78
C GLU A 83 -77.69 -12.95 25.05
N VAL A 84 -77.39 -11.70 25.43
CA VAL A 84 -76.05 -11.25 25.81
C VAL A 84 -75.54 -12.06 27.00
N LYS A 85 -76.36 -12.23 28.05
CA LYS A 85 -75.97 -13.01 29.23
C LYS A 85 -75.65 -14.47 28.88
N ARG A 86 -76.45 -15.09 28.00
CA ARG A 86 -76.21 -16.46 27.52
C ARG A 86 -74.90 -16.56 26.73
N GLU A 87 -74.65 -15.61 25.84
CA GLU A 87 -73.41 -15.56 25.06
C GLU A 87 -72.18 -15.26 25.92
N GLU A 88 -72.30 -14.42 26.94
CA GLU A 88 -71.24 -14.18 27.93
C GLU A 88 -70.90 -15.45 28.70
N GLU A 89 -71.91 -16.21 29.14
CA GLU A 89 -71.70 -17.47 29.85
C GLU A 89 -71.05 -18.53 28.96
N ASN A 90 -71.51 -18.64 27.70
CA ASN A 90 -70.89 -19.51 26.69
C ASN A 90 -69.43 -19.14 26.43
N LYS A 91 -69.12 -17.84 26.25
CA LYS A 91 -67.75 -17.36 26.06
C LYS A 91 -66.88 -17.63 27.28
N LYS A 92 -67.40 -17.42 28.49
CA LYS A 92 -66.70 -17.70 29.75
C LYS A 92 -66.38 -19.18 29.90
N ASN A 93 -67.30 -20.06 29.53
CA ASN A 93 -67.08 -21.51 29.57
C ASN A 93 -66.04 -21.93 28.53
N ARG A 94 -66.15 -21.43 27.29
CA ARG A 94 -65.16 -21.68 26.25
C ARG A 94 -63.76 -21.18 26.63
N ALA A 95 -63.66 -20.03 27.30
CA ALA A 95 -62.39 -19.51 27.79
C ALA A 95 -61.77 -20.40 28.87
N LYS A 96 -62.59 -20.97 29.77
CA LYS A 96 -62.11 -21.94 30.78
C LYS A 96 -61.64 -23.24 30.14
N GLU A 97 -62.41 -23.78 29.20
CA GLU A 97 -62.02 -24.98 28.45
C GLU A 97 -60.72 -24.76 27.69
N LEU A 98 -60.59 -23.61 27.03
CA LEU A 98 -59.37 -23.26 26.30
C LEU A 98 -58.17 -23.10 27.23
N ASN A 99 -58.33 -22.48 28.40
CA ASN A 99 -57.26 -22.39 29.40
C ASN A 99 -56.84 -23.78 29.91
N SER A 100 -57.79 -24.69 30.13
CA SER A 100 -57.48 -26.08 30.51
C SER A 100 -56.71 -26.80 29.40
N ALA A 101 -57.15 -26.66 28.15
CA ALA A 101 -56.47 -27.24 27.00
C ALA A 101 -55.05 -26.67 26.82
N PHE A 102 -54.85 -25.38 27.06
CA PHE A 102 -53.51 -24.78 27.06
C PHE A 102 -52.62 -25.35 28.16
N ASP A 103 -53.14 -25.53 29.38
CA ASP A 103 -52.38 -26.11 30.48
C ASP A 103 -51.97 -27.57 30.17
N ASP A 104 -52.84 -28.35 29.54
CA ASP A 104 -52.53 -29.70 29.09
C ASP A 104 -51.46 -29.72 27.98
N VAL A 105 -51.53 -28.77 27.05
CA VAL A 105 -50.52 -28.58 25.99
C VAL A 105 -49.19 -28.17 26.60
N PHE A 106 -49.16 -27.25 27.57
CA PHE A 106 -47.94 -26.86 28.27
C PHE A 106 -47.29 -28.03 28.98
N LYS A 107 -48.07 -28.85 29.70
CA LYS A 107 -47.56 -30.08 30.34
C LYS A 107 -47.04 -31.09 29.32
N ALA A 108 -47.66 -31.20 28.15
CA ALA A 108 -47.17 -32.05 27.07
C ALA A 108 -45.84 -31.53 26.49
N PHE A 109 -45.71 -30.20 26.32
CA PHE A 109 -44.47 -29.56 25.90
C PHE A 109 -43.35 -29.74 26.93
N GLU A 110 -43.62 -29.53 28.22
CA GLU A 110 -42.62 -29.71 29.28
C GLU A 110 -42.11 -31.16 29.32
N LYS A 111 -43.01 -32.14 29.15
CA LYS A 111 -42.61 -33.57 29.02
C LYS A 111 -41.78 -33.82 27.78
N LEU A 112 -42.16 -33.24 26.64
CA LEU A 112 -41.42 -33.38 25.39
C LEU A 112 -40.03 -32.74 25.51
N GLU A 113 -39.94 -31.54 26.09
CA GLU A 113 -38.70 -30.80 26.28
C GLU A 113 -37.75 -31.56 27.20
N ASN A 114 -38.24 -32.09 28.33
CA ASN A 114 -37.44 -32.95 29.21
C ASN A 114 -36.92 -34.18 28.45
N ARG A 115 -37.77 -34.82 27.64
CA ARG A 115 -37.37 -35.99 26.85
C ARG A 115 -36.39 -35.63 25.73
N ILE A 116 -36.53 -34.46 25.10
CA ILE A 116 -35.57 -33.94 24.12
C ILE A 116 -34.26 -33.58 24.80
N GLY A 117 -34.26 -33.06 26.03
CA GLY A 117 -33.06 -32.81 26.82
C GLY A 117 -32.30 -34.10 27.14
N GLU A 118 -33.00 -35.13 27.61
CA GLU A 118 -32.43 -36.45 27.89
C GLU A 118 -31.86 -37.13 26.63
N VAL A 119 -32.65 -37.16 25.55
CA VAL A 119 -32.23 -37.74 24.27
C VAL A 119 -31.12 -36.90 23.65
N GLY A 120 -31.18 -35.58 23.76
CA GLY A 120 -30.17 -34.64 23.26
C GLY A 120 -28.82 -34.86 23.95
N ASN A 121 -28.80 -34.95 25.28
CA ASN A 121 -27.58 -35.26 26.03
C ASN A 121 -27.02 -36.64 25.67
N THR A 122 -27.88 -37.64 25.46
CA THR A 122 -27.46 -38.98 25.03
C THR A 122 -26.90 -38.96 23.61
N ALA A 123 -27.54 -38.23 22.69
CA ALA A 123 -27.11 -38.08 21.31
C ALA A 123 -25.78 -37.32 21.20
N ILE A 124 -25.57 -36.26 22.00
CA ILE A 124 -24.29 -35.55 22.09
C ILE A 124 -23.18 -36.51 22.52
N ARG A 125 -23.40 -37.30 23.59
CA ARG A 125 -22.41 -38.28 24.05
C ARG A 125 -22.10 -39.34 23.01
N ILE A 126 -23.12 -39.84 22.30
CA ILE A 126 -22.93 -40.81 21.21
C ILE A 126 -22.17 -40.15 20.05
N GLY A 127 -22.49 -38.89 19.72
CA GLY A 127 -21.80 -38.12 18.68
C GLY A 127 -20.32 -37.92 19.00
N GLU A 128 -19.99 -37.49 20.21
CA GLU A 128 -18.61 -37.33 20.68
C GLU A 128 -17.85 -38.67 20.70
N GLN A 129 -18.49 -39.75 21.18
CA GLN A 129 -17.88 -41.08 21.15
C GLN A 129 -17.66 -41.57 19.71
N LEU A 130 -18.61 -41.34 18.82
CA LEU A 130 -18.50 -41.73 17.42
C LEU A 130 -17.40 -40.94 16.71
N GLU A 131 -17.30 -39.63 16.95
CA GLU A 131 -16.23 -38.79 16.40
C GLU A 131 -14.85 -39.22 16.92
N ASN A 132 -14.73 -39.53 18.21
CA ASN A 132 -13.49 -40.02 18.79
C ASN A 132 -13.09 -41.40 18.23
N ILE A 133 -14.05 -42.32 18.08
CA ILE A 133 -13.80 -43.63 17.47
C ILE A 133 -13.42 -43.45 16.00
N ASP A 134 -14.07 -42.56 15.25
CA ASP A 134 -13.76 -42.33 13.86
C ASP A 134 -12.36 -41.72 13.69
N LYS A 135 -11.98 -40.73 14.53
CA LYS A 135 -10.61 -40.19 14.57
C LYS A 135 -9.57 -41.28 14.88
N GLN A 136 -9.85 -42.15 15.86
CA GLN A 136 -8.96 -43.26 16.19
C GLN A 136 -8.86 -44.29 15.05
N ARG A 137 -9.98 -44.60 14.40
CA ARG A 137 -10.04 -45.51 13.26
C ARG A 137 -9.24 -44.95 12.08
N ASN A 138 -9.47 -43.70 11.70
CA ASN A 138 -8.75 -43.03 10.61
C ASN A 138 -7.25 -42.97 10.91
N ARG A 139 -6.86 -42.59 12.14
CA ARG A 139 -5.45 -42.63 12.57
C ARG A 139 -4.85 -44.03 12.49
N THR A 140 -5.59 -45.06 12.85
CA THR A 140 -5.13 -46.47 12.80
C THR A 140 -4.99 -46.97 11.36
N CYS A 141 -5.94 -46.66 10.49
CA CYS A 141 -5.86 -46.97 9.06
C CYS A 141 -4.65 -46.29 8.42
N ASP A 142 -4.51 -44.97 8.59
CA ASP A 142 -3.36 -44.20 8.10
C ASP A 142 -2.03 -44.78 8.61
N SER A 143 -1.95 -45.12 9.91
CA SER A 143 -0.75 -45.70 10.50
C SER A 143 -0.43 -47.07 9.92
N LYS A 144 -1.45 -47.92 9.71
CA LYS A 144 -1.28 -49.24 9.11
C LYS A 144 -0.75 -49.12 7.68
N ASP A 145 -1.32 -48.22 6.88
CA ASP A 145 -0.90 -48.02 5.49
C ASP A 145 0.54 -47.52 5.44
N ILE A 146 0.91 -46.53 6.27
CA ILE A 146 2.29 -46.01 6.32
C ILE A 146 3.29 -47.08 6.78
N ILE A 147 2.94 -47.88 7.80
CA ILE A 147 3.80 -48.99 8.27
C ILE A 147 3.99 -50.02 7.15
N GLN A 148 2.92 -50.32 6.40
CA GLN A 148 3.01 -51.26 5.30
C GLN A 148 3.93 -50.73 4.18
N TYR A 149 3.79 -49.46 3.78
CA TYR A 149 4.73 -48.86 2.84
C TYR A 149 6.15 -48.89 3.39
N PHE A 150 6.38 -48.55 4.65
CA PHE A 150 7.71 -48.59 5.26
C PHE A 150 8.35 -50.00 5.21
N MET A 151 7.57 -51.06 5.46
CA MET A 151 8.05 -52.44 5.32
C MET A 151 8.40 -52.78 3.87
N GLU A 152 7.56 -52.38 2.91
CA GLU A 152 7.81 -52.58 1.47
C GLU A 152 9.09 -51.86 1.00
N PHE A 153 9.33 -50.62 1.46
CA PHE A 153 10.55 -49.86 1.20
C PHE A 153 11.81 -50.48 1.83
N ASN A 154 11.67 -51.12 3.00
CA ASN A 154 12.78 -51.85 3.64
C ASN A 154 13.14 -53.13 2.87
N GLU A 155 12.17 -53.77 2.22
CA GLU A 155 12.37 -54.92 1.32
C GLU A 155 12.83 -54.53 -0.09
N GLY A 156 12.82 -53.24 -0.43
CA GLY A 156 13.18 -52.73 -1.77
C GLY A 156 12.09 -52.93 -2.82
N LYS A 157 10.83 -53.10 -2.41
CA LYS A 157 9.68 -53.21 -3.31
C LYS A 157 9.00 -51.85 -3.43
N TYR A 158 8.85 -51.36 -4.67
CA TYR A 158 8.24 -50.07 -4.98
C TYR A 158 6.91 -50.20 -5.74
N ASP A 159 6.43 -51.42 -5.97
CA ASP A 159 5.33 -51.69 -6.91
C ASP A 159 4.04 -50.93 -6.53
N ARG A 160 3.65 -50.96 -5.24
CA ARG A 160 2.42 -50.32 -4.77
C ARG A 160 2.46 -48.79 -4.86
N ILE A 161 3.62 -48.18 -4.61
CA ILE A 161 3.76 -46.71 -4.69
C ILE A 161 3.98 -46.24 -6.14
N ASN A 162 4.60 -47.08 -6.97
CA ASN A 162 4.72 -46.86 -8.41
C ASN A 162 3.35 -46.94 -9.10
N GLU A 163 2.57 -47.97 -8.81
CA GLU A 163 1.20 -48.10 -9.32
C GLU A 163 0.35 -46.89 -8.91
N LEU A 164 0.49 -46.44 -7.65
CA LEU A 164 -0.20 -45.23 -7.19
C LEU A 164 0.26 -43.97 -7.94
N ALA A 165 1.58 -43.80 -8.13
CA ALA A 165 2.14 -42.66 -8.86
C ALA A 165 1.86 -42.68 -10.37
N GLU A 166 1.55 -43.85 -10.94
CA GLU A 166 1.17 -44.01 -12.34
C GLU A 166 -0.34 -43.82 -12.58
N ASN A 167 -1.16 -43.84 -11.53
CA ASN A 167 -2.61 -43.63 -11.56
C ASN A 167 -3.02 -42.15 -11.69
N GLY A 168 -2.36 -41.41 -12.59
CA GLY A 168 -2.66 -40.01 -12.90
C GLY A 168 -2.13 -38.99 -11.88
N ASP A 169 -2.48 -37.72 -12.08
CA ASP A 169 -1.92 -36.59 -11.32
C ASP A 169 -2.34 -36.60 -9.84
N GLU A 170 -3.51 -37.14 -9.52
CA GLU A 170 -4.03 -37.27 -8.16
C GLU A 170 -3.29 -38.39 -7.39
N GLY A 171 -3.05 -39.53 -8.03
CA GLY A 171 -2.24 -40.61 -7.47
C GLY A 171 -0.77 -40.20 -7.27
N GLU A 172 -0.22 -39.41 -8.18
CA GLU A 172 1.13 -38.83 -8.03
C GLU A 172 1.19 -37.89 -6.82
N TYR A 173 0.18 -37.04 -6.60
CA TYR A 173 0.08 -36.21 -5.39
C TYR A 173 -0.02 -37.05 -4.11
N GLU A 174 -0.88 -38.06 -4.07
CA GLU A 174 -1.02 -38.95 -2.90
C GLU A 174 0.29 -39.67 -2.58
N ALA A 175 1.01 -40.15 -3.59
CA ALA A 175 2.34 -40.73 -3.43
C ALA A 175 3.33 -39.73 -2.79
N THR A 176 3.30 -38.45 -3.17
CA THR A 176 4.14 -37.41 -2.53
C THR A 176 3.81 -37.22 -1.05
N VAL A 177 2.52 -37.27 -0.69
CA VAL A 177 2.06 -37.12 0.70
C VAL A 177 2.52 -38.31 1.54
N ILE A 178 2.39 -39.53 1.01
CA ILE A 178 2.84 -40.75 1.67
C ILE A 178 4.36 -40.71 1.85
N LEU A 179 5.13 -40.34 0.82
CA LEU A 179 6.59 -40.21 0.91
C LEU A 179 7.03 -39.18 1.95
N ARG A 180 6.40 -38.01 2.00
CA ARG A 180 6.70 -37.00 3.01
C ARG A 180 6.45 -37.52 4.43
N ARG A 181 5.33 -38.23 4.63
CA ARG A 181 5.03 -38.86 5.93
C ARG A 181 6.07 -39.92 6.29
N LEU A 182 6.48 -40.74 5.33
CA LEU A 182 7.54 -41.74 5.51
C LEU A 182 8.88 -41.11 5.87
N ILE A 183 9.32 -40.05 5.17
CA ILE A 183 10.55 -39.31 5.47
C ILE A 183 10.52 -38.72 6.89
N ASN A 184 9.39 -38.19 7.34
CA ASN A 184 9.27 -37.70 8.70
C ASN A 184 9.41 -38.83 9.73
N ILE A 185 8.80 -39.99 9.47
CA ILE A 185 8.87 -41.16 10.36
C ILE A 185 10.27 -41.75 10.39
N THR A 186 10.96 -41.86 9.26
CA THR A 186 12.33 -42.38 9.22
C THR A 186 13.33 -41.45 9.90
N ASN A 187 13.05 -40.15 9.95
CA ASN A 187 13.86 -39.18 10.70
C ASN A 187 13.59 -39.17 12.21
N GLU A 188 12.41 -39.64 12.64
CA GLU A 188 12.05 -39.74 14.06
C GLU A 188 12.33 -41.13 14.68
N VAL A 189 12.44 -42.19 13.86
CA VAL A 189 12.61 -43.58 14.31
C VAL A 189 14.05 -44.06 14.05
N ASP A 190 14.92 -43.89 15.05
CA ASP A 190 16.27 -44.49 15.08
C ASP A 190 16.20 -45.99 15.46
N ALA A 191 15.68 -46.81 14.55
CA ALA A 191 15.66 -48.27 14.71
C ALA A 191 16.76 -48.95 13.88
N PRO A 192 17.45 -49.98 14.41
CA PRO A 192 18.44 -50.74 13.64
C PRO A 192 17.74 -51.51 12.50
N GLY A 193 17.97 -51.07 11.26
CA GLY A 193 17.29 -51.54 10.04
C GLY A 193 16.47 -50.47 9.32
N ALA A 194 16.17 -49.35 9.99
CA ALA A 194 15.49 -48.20 9.36
C ALA A 194 16.40 -47.42 8.40
N GLU A 195 17.72 -47.49 8.55
CA GLU A 195 18.71 -46.84 7.66
C GLU A 195 18.59 -47.33 6.20
N ASN A 196 18.34 -48.62 5.98
CA ASN A 196 18.14 -49.17 4.64
C ASN A 196 16.85 -48.62 4.02
N ALA A 197 15.76 -48.62 4.78
CA ALA A 197 14.50 -48.04 4.35
C ALA A 197 14.65 -46.53 4.09
N LYS A 198 15.37 -45.79 4.94
CA LYS A 198 15.65 -44.37 4.81
C LYS A 198 16.39 -44.06 3.51
N GLY A 199 17.50 -44.75 3.23
CA GLY A 199 18.25 -44.56 1.99
C GLY A 199 17.45 -44.92 0.73
N ASN A 200 16.58 -45.94 0.80
CA ASN A 200 15.69 -46.31 -0.31
C ASN A 200 14.57 -45.28 -0.52
N ILE A 201 13.97 -44.77 0.57
CA ILE A 201 12.93 -43.74 0.53
C ILE A 201 13.51 -42.43 0.01
N GLU A 202 14.70 -42.02 0.44
CA GLU A 202 15.39 -40.81 -0.03
C GLU A 202 15.66 -40.90 -1.54
N LYS A 203 16.26 -42.00 -2.02
CA LYS A 203 16.51 -42.22 -3.46
C LYS A 203 15.23 -42.17 -4.29
N TYR A 204 14.20 -42.88 -3.85
CA TYR A 204 12.92 -42.90 -4.55
C TYR A 204 12.26 -41.51 -4.54
N SER A 205 12.36 -40.78 -3.42
CA SER A 205 11.85 -39.41 -3.32
C SER A 205 12.57 -38.45 -4.27
N GLU A 206 13.89 -38.58 -4.44
CA GLU A 206 14.66 -37.79 -5.39
C GLU A 206 14.30 -38.13 -6.84
N GLU A 207 14.14 -39.41 -7.18
CA GLU A 207 13.72 -39.85 -8.52
C GLU A 207 12.32 -39.33 -8.88
N LEU A 208 11.38 -39.41 -7.93
CA LEU A 208 10.02 -38.94 -8.11
C LEU A 208 9.96 -37.40 -8.13
N GLU A 209 10.69 -36.70 -7.27
CA GLU A 209 10.84 -35.23 -7.32
C GLU A 209 11.36 -34.80 -8.69
N LYS A 210 12.40 -35.45 -9.21
CA LYS A 210 12.96 -35.15 -10.55
C LYS A 210 11.93 -35.40 -11.66
N LYS A 211 11.18 -36.51 -11.62
CA LYS A 211 10.13 -36.82 -12.61
C LYS A 211 9.02 -35.78 -12.60
N ILE A 212 8.56 -35.34 -11.42
CA ILE A 212 7.55 -34.27 -11.31
C ILE A 212 8.13 -32.94 -11.77
N LEU A 213 9.39 -32.62 -11.47
CA LEU A 213 10.07 -31.43 -11.98
C LEU A 213 10.13 -31.40 -13.52
N GLU A 214 10.45 -32.52 -14.16
CA GLU A 214 10.45 -32.62 -15.62
C GLU A 214 9.04 -32.43 -16.23
N LYS A 215 7.99 -32.94 -15.57
CA LYS A 215 6.60 -32.68 -15.96
C LYS A 215 6.24 -31.20 -15.77
N PHE A 216 6.64 -30.60 -14.66
CA PHE A 216 6.43 -29.19 -14.37
C PHE A 216 7.11 -28.29 -15.41
N ASP A 217 8.33 -28.62 -15.87
CA ASP A 217 9.01 -27.89 -16.96
C ASP A 217 8.22 -27.93 -18.28
N LYS A 218 7.67 -29.11 -18.62
CA LYS A 218 6.85 -29.27 -19.83
C LYS A 218 5.58 -28.42 -19.75
N VAL A 219 4.88 -28.49 -18.63
CA VAL A 219 3.64 -27.71 -18.40
C VAL A 219 3.91 -26.21 -18.36
N TYR A 220 5.06 -25.79 -17.82
CA TYR A 220 5.49 -24.40 -17.87
C TYR A 220 5.65 -23.90 -19.32
N LYS A 221 6.24 -24.71 -20.21
CA LYS A 221 6.35 -24.39 -21.65
C LYS A 221 4.99 -24.33 -22.35
N GLU A 222 4.03 -25.13 -21.90
CA GLU A 222 2.65 -25.16 -22.41
C GLU A 222 1.77 -24.00 -21.86
N ASN A 223 2.23 -23.26 -20.85
CA ASN A 223 1.49 -22.20 -20.14
C ASN A 223 0.16 -22.63 -19.49
N ASP A 224 0.04 -23.90 -19.09
CA ASP A 224 -1.15 -24.42 -18.38
C ASP A 224 -1.01 -24.20 -16.86
N ILE A 225 -1.61 -23.12 -16.36
CA ILE A 225 -1.49 -22.65 -14.96
C ILE A 225 -2.11 -23.65 -13.97
N ASP A 226 -3.22 -24.29 -14.35
CA ASP A 226 -4.00 -25.14 -13.42
C ASP A 226 -3.26 -26.45 -13.16
N LYS A 227 -2.72 -27.09 -14.21
CA LYS A 227 -1.87 -28.28 -14.03
C LYS A 227 -0.57 -27.95 -13.32
N MET A 228 -0.02 -26.78 -13.58
CA MET A 228 1.19 -26.29 -12.91
C MET A 228 0.98 -26.14 -11.40
N ALA A 229 -0.21 -25.71 -10.97
CA ALA A 229 -0.57 -25.64 -9.56
C ALA A 229 -0.61 -27.02 -8.89
N VAL A 230 -1.15 -28.04 -9.59
CA VAL A 230 -1.18 -29.42 -9.07
C VAL A 230 0.24 -29.95 -8.87
N TYR A 231 1.11 -29.81 -9.87
CA TYR A 231 2.51 -30.26 -9.75
C TYR A 231 3.31 -29.44 -8.74
N ALA A 232 3.10 -28.12 -8.64
CA ALA A 232 3.72 -27.29 -7.60
C ALA A 232 3.29 -27.73 -6.19
N LYS A 233 2.01 -28.06 -6.00
CA LYS A 233 1.49 -28.56 -4.73
C LYS A 233 2.11 -29.91 -4.36
N SER A 234 2.27 -30.83 -5.33
CA SER A 234 3.00 -32.09 -5.16
C SER A 234 4.47 -31.86 -4.80
N LEU A 235 5.16 -30.94 -5.50
CA LEU A 235 6.57 -30.60 -5.24
C LEU A 235 6.78 -29.87 -3.91
N MET A 236 5.79 -29.14 -3.38
CA MET A 236 5.89 -28.52 -2.06
C MET A 236 5.98 -29.55 -0.91
N ASN A 237 5.52 -30.78 -1.13
CA ASN A 237 5.71 -31.86 -0.17
C ASN A 237 7.17 -32.31 -0.07
N PHE A 238 8.00 -32.04 -1.09
CA PHE A 238 9.43 -32.31 -1.11
C PHE A 238 10.24 -31.04 -0.84
N ASN A 239 11.16 -31.08 0.12
CA ASN A 239 12.12 -29.99 0.39
C ASN A 239 11.49 -28.57 0.53
N GLY A 240 10.20 -28.48 0.85
CA GLY A 240 9.45 -27.22 0.92
C GLY A 240 9.21 -26.54 -0.44
N GLY A 241 9.35 -27.27 -1.56
CA GLY A 241 9.13 -26.75 -2.92
C GLY A 241 10.26 -25.86 -3.45
N ASN A 242 11.40 -25.77 -2.76
CA ASN A 242 12.50 -24.89 -3.15
C ASN A 242 13.03 -25.20 -4.56
N SER A 243 13.18 -26.48 -4.93
CA SER A 243 13.62 -26.89 -6.28
C SER A 243 12.68 -26.40 -7.38
N CYS A 244 11.37 -26.53 -7.16
CA CYS A 244 10.31 -26.05 -8.04
C CYS A 244 10.34 -24.52 -8.19
N ILE A 245 10.42 -23.82 -7.04
CA ILE A 245 10.48 -22.35 -6.98
C ILE A 245 11.71 -21.84 -7.73
N GLN A 246 12.88 -22.43 -7.49
CA GLN A 246 14.11 -22.04 -8.16
C GLN A 246 14.01 -22.25 -9.67
N MET A 247 13.46 -23.39 -10.12
CA MET A 247 13.29 -23.63 -11.54
C MET A 247 12.31 -22.65 -12.19
N TYR A 248 11.19 -22.36 -11.53
CA TYR A 248 10.24 -21.35 -12.00
C TYR A 248 10.87 -19.97 -12.14
N ILE A 249 11.55 -19.51 -11.08
CA ILE A 249 12.23 -18.21 -11.07
C ILE A 249 13.33 -18.15 -12.13
N ASN A 250 14.15 -19.21 -12.28
CA ASN A 250 15.24 -19.29 -13.27
C ASN A 250 14.76 -19.06 -14.71
N GLN A 251 13.54 -19.48 -15.03
CA GLN A 251 13.00 -19.40 -16.39
C GLN A 251 12.36 -18.04 -16.72
N ASN A 252 12.29 -17.12 -15.76
CA ASN A 252 11.73 -15.81 -16.03
C ASN A 252 12.65 -15.03 -16.99
N LYS A 253 12.02 -14.44 -18.02
CA LYS A 253 12.68 -13.68 -19.09
C LYS A 253 13.53 -12.53 -18.57
N LEU A 254 13.17 -11.93 -17.42
CA LEU A 254 13.92 -10.84 -16.80
C LEU A 254 15.36 -11.20 -16.40
N PHE A 255 15.64 -12.49 -16.16
CA PHE A 255 16.99 -12.95 -15.79
C PHE A 255 17.84 -13.36 -17.00
N LEU A 256 17.20 -13.46 -18.17
CA LEU A 256 17.86 -13.74 -19.45
C LEU A 256 18.25 -12.46 -20.20
N ILE A 257 17.84 -11.28 -19.70
CA ILE A 257 18.25 -9.99 -20.23
C ILE A 257 19.76 -9.84 -20.00
N THR A 258 20.53 -10.17 -21.02
CA THR A 258 21.96 -9.89 -21.08
C THR A 258 22.08 -8.42 -21.49
N ALA A 259 22.37 -7.55 -20.52
CA ALA A 259 22.60 -6.14 -20.81
C ALA A 259 23.81 -6.01 -21.75
N ASN A 260 23.62 -5.32 -22.88
CA ASN A 260 24.68 -5.09 -23.85
C ASN A 260 25.53 -3.88 -23.44
N GLN A 261 26.77 -3.78 -23.92
CA GLN A 261 27.63 -2.61 -23.65
C GLN A 261 27.04 -1.29 -24.17
N SER A 262 26.15 -1.35 -25.17
CA SER A 262 25.37 -0.21 -25.66
C SER A 262 24.41 0.36 -24.64
N ASP A 263 23.99 -0.47 -23.67
CA ASP A 263 22.89 -0.14 -22.77
C ASP A 263 23.35 0.73 -21.58
N PHE A 264 24.67 0.89 -21.45
CA PHE A 264 25.33 1.65 -20.40
C PHE A 264 25.86 3.00 -20.87
N VAL A 265 25.53 3.43 -22.10
CA VAL A 265 26.06 4.66 -22.68
C VAL A 265 25.53 5.87 -21.90
N CYS A 266 26.43 6.50 -21.15
CA CYS A 266 26.16 7.73 -20.43
C CYS A 266 26.58 8.92 -21.31
N LYS A 267 25.64 9.78 -21.69
CA LYS A 267 25.95 11.05 -22.37
C LYS A 267 26.16 12.13 -21.32
N ASP A 268 27.26 12.86 -21.41
CA ASP A 268 27.51 14.05 -20.59
C ASP A 268 26.71 15.23 -21.19
N THR A 269 25.37 15.22 -20.99
CA THR A 269 24.54 16.40 -21.28
C THR A 269 24.42 17.25 -20.03
N ASP A 270 24.39 18.57 -20.20
CA ASP A 270 24.36 19.58 -19.11
C ASP A 270 23.02 19.63 -18.36
N ASP A 271 22.23 18.55 -18.42
CA ASP A 271 20.87 18.47 -17.92
C ASP A 271 20.82 18.11 -16.42
N ASN A 272 19.66 18.43 -15.82
CA ASN A 272 19.33 18.35 -14.40
C ASN A 272 19.83 17.08 -13.69
N ILE A 273 20.22 17.23 -12.41
CA ILE A 273 20.67 16.17 -11.47
C ILE A 273 19.67 14.99 -11.39
N ALA A 274 18.40 15.23 -11.72
CA ALA A 274 17.31 14.27 -11.62
C ALA A 274 17.08 13.41 -12.88
N VAL A 275 17.83 13.61 -13.97
CA VAL A 275 17.64 12.81 -15.19
C VAL A 275 18.19 11.41 -14.96
N VAL A 276 17.28 10.45 -14.83
CA VAL A 276 17.60 9.02 -14.76
C VAL A 276 17.96 8.54 -16.16
N ASN A 277 18.93 7.63 -16.26
CA ASN A 277 19.22 6.97 -17.54
C ASN A 277 17.92 6.34 -18.08
N TYR A 278 17.57 6.68 -19.32
CA TYR A 278 16.35 6.21 -19.99
C TYR A 278 16.22 4.68 -19.93
N GLU A 279 17.34 3.98 -20.04
CA GLU A 279 17.38 2.52 -20.05
C GLU A 279 17.14 1.91 -18.67
N LEU A 280 17.61 2.58 -17.60
CA LEU A 280 17.28 2.19 -16.22
C LEU A 280 15.79 2.37 -15.94
N SER A 281 15.21 3.47 -16.40
CA SER A 281 13.78 3.72 -16.25
C SER A 281 12.94 2.68 -16.98
N LYS A 282 13.33 2.32 -18.21
CA LYS A 282 12.66 1.28 -18.99
C LYS A 282 12.75 -0.09 -18.29
N LEU A 283 13.92 -0.45 -17.77
CA LEU A 283 14.10 -1.68 -16.99
C LEU A 283 13.19 -1.70 -15.75
N TYR A 284 13.08 -0.58 -15.03
CA TYR A 284 12.21 -0.47 -13.86
C TYR A 284 10.72 -0.60 -14.22
N ASP A 285 10.28 0.01 -15.32
CA ASP A 285 8.91 -0.14 -15.82
C ASP A 285 8.61 -1.59 -16.23
N GLU A 286 9.57 -2.27 -16.86
CA GLU A 286 9.46 -3.69 -17.23
C GLU A 286 9.43 -4.60 -15.99
N ILE A 287 10.30 -4.36 -15.00
CA ILE A 287 10.32 -5.08 -13.73
C ILE A 287 8.98 -4.91 -13.00
N ARG A 288 8.44 -3.69 -12.95
CA ARG A 288 7.16 -3.43 -12.29
C ARG A 288 6.02 -4.20 -12.95
N LYS A 289 5.90 -4.14 -14.29
CA LYS A 289 4.89 -4.90 -15.03
C LYS A 289 5.03 -6.40 -14.80
N SER A 290 6.25 -6.92 -14.89
CA SER A 290 6.50 -8.33 -14.65
C SER A 290 6.21 -8.76 -13.22
N CYS A 291 6.46 -7.93 -12.20
CA CYS A 291 6.12 -8.28 -10.82
C CYS A 291 4.61 -8.47 -10.65
N ASN A 292 3.79 -7.63 -11.29
CA ASN A 292 2.33 -7.73 -11.23
C ASN A 292 1.81 -8.96 -12.02
N GLU A 293 2.32 -9.18 -13.24
CA GLU A 293 1.96 -10.35 -14.05
C GLU A 293 2.36 -11.69 -13.38
N GLU A 294 3.54 -11.74 -12.77
CA GLU A 294 4.02 -12.94 -12.10
C GLU A 294 3.32 -13.15 -10.76
N TRP A 295 2.92 -12.09 -10.05
CA TRP A 295 2.09 -12.21 -8.85
C TRP A 295 0.77 -12.94 -9.15
N GLU A 296 0.08 -12.56 -10.23
CA GLU A 296 -1.18 -13.21 -10.63
C GLU A 296 -0.99 -14.71 -10.89
N LYS A 297 0.11 -15.10 -11.53
CA LYS A 297 0.43 -16.52 -11.79
C LYS A 297 0.83 -17.24 -10.51
N ILE A 298 1.76 -16.68 -9.74
CA ILE A 298 2.28 -17.27 -8.50
C ILE A 298 1.15 -17.50 -7.49
N SER A 299 0.20 -16.56 -7.38
CA SER A 299 -0.96 -16.67 -6.47
C SER A 299 -1.87 -17.86 -6.79
N LYS A 300 -1.94 -18.27 -8.07
CA LYS A 300 -2.73 -19.43 -8.52
C LYS A 300 -1.95 -20.74 -8.43
N ILE A 301 -0.64 -20.69 -8.69
CA ILE A 301 0.21 -21.88 -8.77
C ILE A 301 0.64 -22.37 -7.38
N PHE A 302 0.97 -21.46 -6.46
CA PHE A 302 1.63 -21.79 -5.20
C PHE A 302 0.76 -21.49 -3.98
N PRO A 303 0.52 -22.48 -3.09
CA PRO A 303 -0.10 -22.27 -1.79
C PRO A 303 0.61 -21.22 -0.91
N ASN A 304 1.94 -21.13 -0.99
CA ASN A 304 2.76 -20.15 -0.26
C ASN A 304 3.24 -19.00 -1.17
N ALA A 305 2.32 -18.38 -1.91
CA ALA A 305 2.61 -17.33 -2.90
C ALA A 305 3.51 -16.20 -2.38
N SER A 306 3.31 -15.77 -1.13
CA SER A 306 4.09 -14.69 -0.51
C SER A 306 5.60 -15.00 -0.42
N TYR A 307 5.97 -16.23 -0.08
CA TYR A 307 7.37 -16.64 0.01
C TYR A 307 8.02 -16.71 -1.37
N VAL A 308 7.30 -17.27 -2.36
CA VAL A 308 7.78 -17.36 -3.74
C VAL A 308 8.02 -15.98 -4.33
N MET A 309 7.08 -15.05 -4.13
CA MET A 309 7.23 -13.67 -4.60
C MET A 309 8.41 -12.95 -3.94
N LYS A 310 8.64 -13.18 -2.64
CA LYS A 310 9.82 -12.63 -1.95
C LYS A 310 11.13 -13.11 -2.57
N MET A 311 11.23 -14.42 -2.87
CA MET A 311 12.42 -15.00 -3.51
C MET A 311 12.62 -14.48 -4.94
N PHE A 312 11.52 -14.29 -5.69
CA PHE A 312 11.53 -13.72 -7.03
C PHE A 312 12.05 -12.27 -7.03
N ILE A 313 11.48 -11.41 -6.18
CA ILE A 313 11.92 -10.02 -6.03
C ILE A 313 13.38 -9.95 -5.59
N GLN A 314 13.79 -10.76 -4.60
CA GLN A 314 15.18 -10.80 -4.14
C GLN A 314 16.13 -11.06 -5.31
N ARG A 315 15.77 -12.00 -6.19
CA ARG A 315 16.60 -12.32 -7.34
C ARG A 315 16.65 -11.20 -8.37
N ILE A 316 15.55 -10.49 -8.62
CA ILE A 316 15.54 -9.31 -9.51
C ILE A 316 16.53 -8.26 -9.01
N PHE A 317 16.54 -8.00 -7.70
CA PHE A 317 17.46 -7.03 -7.11
C PHE A 317 18.92 -7.46 -7.25
N VAL A 318 19.24 -8.71 -6.88
CA VAL A 318 20.63 -9.21 -6.86
C VAL A 318 21.18 -9.49 -8.27
N GLN A 319 20.35 -9.91 -9.22
CA GLN A 319 20.83 -10.32 -10.54
C GLN A 319 20.63 -9.23 -11.60
N SER A 320 19.42 -8.69 -11.75
CA SER A 320 19.11 -7.77 -12.85
C SER A 320 19.45 -6.32 -12.48
N ILE A 321 18.94 -5.83 -11.34
CA ILE A 321 19.15 -4.43 -10.92
C ILE A 321 20.62 -4.19 -10.58
N GLN A 322 21.24 -5.08 -9.79
CA GLN A 322 22.65 -4.95 -9.42
C GLN A 322 23.57 -4.93 -10.65
N MET A 323 23.41 -5.87 -11.59
CA MET A 323 24.22 -5.93 -12.81
C MET A 323 24.11 -4.64 -13.63
N PHE A 324 22.90 -4.07 -13.71
CA PHE A 324 22.65 -2.87 -14.49
C PHE A 324 23.22 -1.60 -13.83
N ILE A 325 23.06 -1.47 -12.51
CA ILE A 325 23.68 -0.37 -11.74
C ILE A 325 25.21 -0.46 -11.81
N GLU A 326 25.78 -1.65 -11.65
CA GLU A 326 27.22 -1.89 -11.81
C GLU A 326 27.72 -1.47 -13.20
N GLY A 327 26.97 -1.81 -14.26
CA GLY A 327 27.30 -1.45 -15.63
C GLY A 327 27.28 0.06 -15.87
N ILE A 328 26.21 0.74 -15.44
CA ILE A 328 26.10 2.20 -15.56
C ILE A 328 27.20 2.91 -14.78
N LEU A 329 27.47 2.48 -13.54
CA LEU A 329 28.47 3.14 -12.70
C LEU A 329 29.88 2.97 -13.26
N LYS A 330 30.24 1.78 -13.76
CA LYS A 330 31.54 1.54 -14.41
C LYS A 330 31.70 2.37 -15.68
N ALA A 331 30.66 2.44 -16.51
CA ALA A 331 30.66 3.25 -17.72
C ALA A 331 30.82 4.76 -17.38
N ALA A 332 30.07 5.25 -16.39
CA ALA A 332 30.14 6.64 -15.95
C ALA A 332 31.52 7.01 -15.36
N GLU A 333 32.12 6.11 -14.56
CA GLU A 333 33.45 6.31 -13.97
C GLU A 333 34.54 6.44 -15.04
N SER A 334 34.41 5.72 -16.17
CA SER A 334 35.34 5.83 -17.30
C SER A 334 35.26 7.16 -18.06
N VAL A 335 34.16 7.91 -17.90
CA VAL A 335 33.94 9.17 -18.61
C VAL A 335 34.31 10.35 -17.71
N SER A 336 33.66 10.49 -16.55
CA SER A 336 33.95 11.57 -15.61
C SER A 336 33.43 11.27 -14.20
N ILE A 337 34.14 11.79 -13.18
CA ILE A 337 33.72 11.69 -11.77
C ILE A 337 32.38 12.39 -11.55
N LYS A 338 32.14 13.52 -12.23
CA LYS A 338 30.86 14.26 -12.22
C LYS A 338 29.69 13.36 -12.65
N LEU A 339 29.86 12.64 -13.75
CA LEU A 339 28.84 11.77 -14.32
C LEU A 339 28.60 10.53 -13.44
N TYR A 340 29.66 9.99 -12.84
CA TYR A 340 29.57 8.92 -11.85
C TYR A 340 28.70 9.34 -10.65
N LEU A 341 28.98 10.48 -10.01
CA LEU A 341 28.23 10.94 -8.83
C LEU A 341 26.76 11.25 -9.16
N ARG A 342 26.49 11.80 -10.34
CA ARG A 342 25.13 12.05 -10.84
C ARG A 342 24.37 10.74 -11.09
N ASN A 343 24.99 9.78 -11.78
CA ASN A 343 24.37 8.48 -12.05
C ASN A 343 24.16 7.66 -10.77
N LEU A 344 25.06 7.77 -9.79
CA LEU A 344 24.88 7.15 -8.49
C LEU A 344 23.65 7.70 -7.79
N TYR A 345 23.52 9.03 -7.72
CA TYR A 345 22.36 9.68 -7.13
C TYR A 345 21.06 9.36 -7.87
N SER A 346 21.04 9.51 -9.20
CA SER A 346 19.83 9.29 -10.01
C SER A 346 19.40 7.82 -9.99
N SER A 347 20.34 6.88 -10.02
CA SER A 347 20.05 5.45 -9.89
C SER A 347 19.50 5.13 -8.51
N TYR A 348 20.09 5.65 -7.44
CA TYR A 348 19.61 5.45 -6.07
C TYR A 348 18.19 5.99 -5.86
N MET A 349 17.91 7.20 -6.33
CA MET A 349 16.57 7.79 -6.28
C MET A 349 15.56 7.01 -7.11
N ALA A 350 15.93 6.58 -8.31
CA ALA A 350 15.07 5.77 -9.15
C ALA A 350 14.79 4.40 -8.50
N SER A 351 15.78 3.77 -7.87
CA SER A 351 15.59 2.51 -7.11
C SER A 351 14.67 2.71 -5.90
N LYS A 352 14.84 3.81 -5.13
CA LYS A 352 13.91 4.15 -4.04
C LYS A 352 12.48 4.31 -4.55
N LYS A 353 12.30 5.03 -5.66
CA LYS A 353 10.99 5.22 -6.29
C LYS A 353 10.37 3.88 -6.71
N LEU A 354 11.16 3.00 -7.33
CA LEU A 354 10.71 1.65 -7.69
C LEU A 354 10.24 0.86 -6.46
N ILE A 355 10.95 0.96 -5.34
CA ILE A 355 10.55 0.28 -4.09
C ILE A 355 9.21 0.76 -3.58
N GLU A 356 8.97 2.07 -3.59
CA GLU A 356 7.66 2.63 -3.20
C GLU A 356 6.56 2.23 -4.20
N GLU A 357 6.87 2.16 -5.50
CA GLU A 357 5.91 1.71 -6.52
C GLU A 357 5.57 0.22 -6.37
N ILE A 358 6.57 -0.66 -6.20
CA ILE A 358 6.36 -2.10 -5.95
C ILE A 358 5.62 -2.30 -4.62
N ARG A 359 5.94 -1.51 -3.59
CA ARG A 359 5.22 -1.53 -2.32
C ARG A 359 3.76 -1.19 -2.54
N ASN A 360 3.44 -0.10 -3.21
CA ASN A 360 2.05 0.32 -3.41
C ASN A 360 1.24 -0.75 -4.16
N ASP A 361 1.86 -1.39 -5.16
CA ASP A 361 1.20 -2.44 -5.96
C ASP A 361 0.99 -3.75 -5.16
N LEU A 362 1.91 -4.10 -4.25
CA LEU A 362 1.92 -5.41 -3.56
C LEU A 362 1.66 -5.36 -2.04
N SER A 363 1.46 -4.16 -1.45
CA SER A 363 1.29 -3.99 0.00
C SER A 363 0.07 -4.70 0.56
N GLU A 364 -0.95 -4.95 -0.26
CA GLU A 364 -2.16 -5.67 0.15
C GLU A 364 -1.87 -7.17 0.36
N TYR A 365 -0.86 -7.71 -0.33
CA TYR A 365 -0.60 -9.14 -0.39
C TYR A 365 0.63 -9.60 0.41
N LEU A 366 1.56 -8.68 0.69
CA LEU A 366 2.85 -8.97 1.31
C LEU A 366 3.08 -8.09 2.55
N PRO A 367 2.89 -8.63 3.77
CA PRO A 367 3.17 -7.87 4.99
C PRO A 367 4.68 -7.61 5.11
N ASN A 368 5.03 -6.41 5.60
CA ASN A 368 6.41 -5.95 5.79
C ASN A 368 7.27 -5.87 4.50
N ILE A 369 6.64 -5.71 3.33
CA ILE A 369 7.33 -5.64 2.04
C ILE A 369 8.45 -4.61 1.97
N TYR A 370 8.20 -3.47 2.58
CA TYR A 370 9.12 -2.35 2.62
C TYR A 370 10.46 -2.73 3.25
N SER A 371 10.44 -3.42 4.39
CA SER A 371 11.65 -3.71 5.18
C SER A 371 12.67 -4.57 4.42
N TYR A 372 12.22 -5.55 3.64
CA TYR A 372 13.14 -6.38 2.86
C TYR A 372 13.54 -5.73 1.54
N LEU A 373 12.67 -4.95 0.90
CA LEU A 373 13.03 -4.16 -0.27
C LEU A 373 14.10 -3.11 0.07
N GLU A 374 13.96 -2.41 1.20
CA GLU A 374 14.94 -1.46 1.69
C GLU A 374 16.27 -2.14 2.01
N ARG A 375 16.24 -3.34 2.61
CA ARG A 375 17.45 -4.13 2.83
C ARG A 375 18.14 -4.51 1.51
N TYR A 376 17.40 -4.96 0.50
CA TYR A 376 17.98 -5.29 -0.81
C TYR A 376 18.59 -4.06 -1.49
N LEU A 377 17.96 -2.88 -1.35
CA LEU A 377 18.54 -1.62 -1.82
C LEU A 377 19.88 -1.32 -1.12
N GLN A 378 19.90 -1.41 0.21
CA GLN A 378 21.10 -1.18 0.99
C GLN A 378 22.22 -2.13 0.58
N ASP A 379 21.92 -3.42 0.43
CA ASP A 379 22.91 -4.44 0.04
C ASP A 379 23.58 -4.10 -1.32
N ILE A 380 22.82 -3.56 -2.29
CA ILE A 380 23.36 -3.14 -3.60
C ILE A 380 24.22 -1.88 -3.47
N PHE A 381 23.81 -0.89 -2.67
CA PHE A 381 24.46 0.43 -2.63
C PHE A 381 25.57 0.58 -1.60
N VAL A 382 25.64 -0.27 -0.56
CA VAL A 382 26.67 -0.24 0.50
C VAL A 382 28.11 -0.16 -0.05
N PRO A 383 28.52 -0.93 -1.08
CA PRO A 383 29.86 -0.83 -1.65
C PRO A 383 30.18 0.56 -2.22
N TYR A 384 29.19 1.25 -2.79
CA TYR A 384 29.36 2.55 -3.43
C TYR A 384 29.28 3.72 -2.43
N LEU A 385 28.44 3.60 -1.40
CA LEU A 385 28.27 4.63 -0.39
C LEU A 385 29.52 4.81 0.49
N LYS A 386 30.26 3.73 0.78
CA LYS A 386 31.48 3.80 1.59
C LYS A 386 32.58 4.68 0.99
N GLY A 387 32.71 4.70 -0.33
CA GLY A 387 33.72 5.51 -1.05
C GLY A 387 33.16 6.81 -1.65
N TYR A 388 31.86 7.09 -1.48
CA TYR A 388 31.18 8.21 -2.11
C TYR A 388 31.71 9.57 -1.63
N LEU A 389 31.90 9.74 -0.31
CA LEU A 389 32.28 11.03 0.27
C LEU A 389 33.65 11.51 -0.21
N GLU A 390 34.62 10.60 -0.35
CA GLU A 390 35.96 10.93 -0.84
C GLU A 390 35.91 11.36 -2.32
N LYS A 391 35.13 10.65 -3.14
CA LYS A 391 34.92 11.02 -4.56
C LYS A 391 34.21 12.37 -4.69
N GLU A 392 33.24 12.66 -3.82
CA GLU A 392 32.51 13.95 -3.80
C GLU A 392 33.44 15.11 -3.38
N LYS A 393 34.28 14.92 -2.36
CA LYS A 393 35.30 15.92 -1.95
C LYS A 393 36.31 16.17 -3.07
N SER A 394 36.80 15.12 -3.72
CA SER A 394 37.72 15.24 -4.87
C SER A 394 37.07 15.99 -6.03
N PHE A 395 35.81 15.67 -6.34
CA PHE A 395 35.05 16.34 -7.39
C PHE A 395 34.84 17.83 -7.10
N LEU A 396 34.49 18.20 -5.87
CA LEU A 396 34.32 19.60 -5.46
C LEU A 396 35.63 20.37 -5.58
N THR A 397 36.74 19.78 -5.11
CA THR A 397 38.07 20.38 -5.17
C THR A 397 38.49 20.61 -6.62
N GLU A 398 38.40 19.57 -7.48
CA GLU A 398 38.74 19.67 -8.90
C GLU A 398 37.83 20.67 -9.66
N SER A 399 36.54 20.71 -9.33
CA SER A 399 35.60 21.65 -9.94
C SER A 399 35.88 23.08 -9.52
N TYR A 400 36.17 23.32 -8.25
CA TYR A 400 36.52 24.65 -7.75
C TYR A 400 37.87 25.11 -8.28
N ASP A 401 38.88 24.24 -8.31
CA ASP A 401 40.18 24.55 -8.91
C ASP A 401 40.03 24.92 -10.38
N LYS A 402 39.21 24.19 -11.15
CA LYS A 402 38.97 24.49 -12.58
C LYS A 402 38.26 25.83 -12.79
N GLU A 403 37.22 26.12 -12.01
CA GLU A 403 36.43 27.35 -12.15
C GLU A 403 37.17 28.58 -11.60
N LEU A 404 38.00 28.40 -10.56
CA LEU A 404 38.82 29.46 -9.96
C LEU A 404 40.19 29.62 -10.62
N ALA A 405 40.65 28.68 -11.45
CA ALA A 405 41.95 28.74 -12.11
C ALA A 405 42.22 30.07 -12.84
N PRO A 406 41.28 30.66 -13.62
CA PRO A 406 41.51 31.96 -14.26
C PRO A 406 41.64 33.12 -13.26
N PHE A 407 40.88 33.08 -12.15
CA PHE A 407 40.91 34.08 -11.09
C PHE A 407 42.21 34.01 -10.29
N ILE A 408 42.60 32.80 -9.87
CA ILE A 408 43.85 32.56 -9.13
C ILE A 408 45.06 32.94 -9.99
N ALA A 409 45.08 32.53 -11.27
CA ALA A 409 46.16 32.88 -12.20
C ALA A 409 46.34 34.40 -12.35
N TYR A 410 45.24 35.16 -12.43
CA TYR A 410 45.31 36.63 -12.47
C TYR A 410 45.87 37.22 -11.17
N HIS A 411 45.43 36.73 -10.00
CA HIS A 411 45.85 37.25 -8.71
C HIS A 411 47.30 36.87 -8.36
N GLU A 412 47.77 35.69 -8.76
CA GLU A 412 49.19 35.30 -8.68
C GLU A 412 50.06 36.16 -9.58
N TYR A 413 49.65 36.35 -10.85
CA TYR A 413 50.33 37.26 -11.78
C TYR A 413 50.41 38.68 -11.21
N ARG A 414 49.32 39.17 -10.62
CA ARG A 414 49.28 40.48 -9.96
C ARG A 414 50.21 40.52 -8.75
N LYS A 415 50.21 39.52 -7.87
CA LYS A 415 51.06 39.47 -6.67
C LYS A 415 52.55 39.45 -7.02
N GLU A 416 52.95 38.65 -8.01
CA GLU A 416 54.33 38.64 -8.50
C GLU A 416 54.75 40.00 -9.06
N ASN A 417 53.88 40.64 -9.87
CA ASN A 417 54.16 41.96 -10.43
C ASN A 417 54.11 43.07 -9.39
N LEU A 418 53.23 42.99 -8.39
CA LEU A 418 53.15 43.96 -7.29
C LEU A 418 54.38 43.89 -6.40
N ASN A 419 54.88 42.68 -6.10
CA ASN A 419 56.13 42.49 -5.36
C ASN A 419 57.31 43.09 -6.13
N LYS A 420 57.41 42.86 -7.45
CA LYS A 420 58.43 43.49 -8.31
C LYS A 420 58.31 45.02 -8.32
N THR A 421 57.09 45.55 -8.30
CA THR A 421 56.81 47.00 -8.34
C THR A 421 57.05 47.69 -6.97
N MET A 422 56.68 47.07 -5.86
CA MET A 422 56.95 47.61 -4.51
C MET A 422 58.43 47.53 -4.15
N PHE A 423 59.13 46.46 -4.56
CA PHE A 423 60.59 46.41 -4.41
C PHE A 423 61.28 47.48 -5.25
N THR A 424 60.85 47.72 -6.48
CA THR A 424 61.42 48.80 -7.32
C THR A 424 61.08 50.19 -6.81
N TRP A 425 59.87 50.41 -6.29
CA TRP A 425 59.49 51.68 -5.65
C TRP A 425 60.27 51.93 -4.35
N ALA A 426 60.45 50.91 -3.50
CA ALA A 426 61.26 51.01 -2.28
C ALA A 426 62.72 51.36 -2.63
N ILE A 427 63.30 50.71 -3.64
CA ILE A 427 64.64 51.04 -4.14
C ILE A 427 64.70 52.48 -4.68
N ASN A 428 63.72 52.92 -5.47
CA ASN A 428 63.69 54.29 -5.99
C ASN A 428 63.47 55.34 -4.89
N SER A 429 62.78 55.00 -3.80
CA SER A 429 62.62 55.87 -2.63
C SER A 429 63.91 56.00 -1.81
N ILE A 430 64.68 54.92 -1.67
CA ILE A 430 66.00 54.91 -1.02
C ILE A 430 67.01 55.66 -1.90
N ALA A 431 66.95 55.46 -3.21
CA ALA A 431 67.79 56.19 -4.16
C ALA A 431 67.48 57.69 -4.18
N SER A 432 66.20 58.10 -4.08
CA SER A 432 65.81 59.51 -4.06
C SER A 432 66.09 60.21 -2.73
N THR A 433 66.02 59.50 -1.60
CA THR A 433 66.48 60.04 -0.30
C THR A 433 68.00 60.16 -0.22
N ALA A 434 68.75 59.25 -0.85
CA ALA A 434 70.21 59.34 -0.94
C ALA A 434 70.67 60.52 -1.83
N THR A 435 69.96 60.83 -2.92
CA THR A 435 70.26 62.01 -3.76
C THR A 435 69.84 63.33 -3.10
N ALA A 436 68.75 63.35 -2.33
CA ALA A 436 68.35 64.54 -1.54
C ALA A 436 69.34 64.88 -0.40
N ALA A 437 70.09 63.89 0.10
CA ALA A 437 71.15 64.08 1.09
C ALA A 437 72.50 64.55 0.49
N GLY A 438 72.55 64.89 -0.80
CA GLY A 438 73.73 65.47 -1.46
C GLY A 438 74.87 64.49 -1.75
N TYR A 439 74.61 63.18 -1.74
CA TYR A 439 75.64 62.18 -2.04
C TYR A 439 75.94 62.08 -3.55
N ASN A 440 77.24 62.14 -3.89
CA ASN A 440 77.76 62.09 -5.25
C ASN A 440 77.71 60.65 -5.81
N PRO A 441 77.08 60.38 -6.98
CA PRO A 441 76.84 59.02 -7.50
C PRO A 441 78.08 58.18 -7.84
N ASN A 442 79.25 58.81 -7.95
CA ASN A 442 80.48 58.15 -8.44
C ASN A 442 81.42 57.64 -7.33
N ASN A 443 81.01 57.63 -6.06
CA ASN A 443 81.85 57.19 -4.95
C ASN A 443 81.51 55.75 -4.51
N PRO A 444 82.44 54.78 -4.62
CA PRO A 444 82.19 53.36 -4.32
C PRO A 444 81.93 53.02 -2.85
N ASN A 445 82.11 53.96 -1.92
CA ASN A 445 81.88 53.78 -0.48
C ASN A 445 80.56 54.41 0.02
N THR A 446 79.60 54.67 -0.88
CA THR A 446 78.27 55.15 -0.48
C THR A 446 77.37 53.99 -0.03
N PRO A 447 76.43 54.24 0.90
CA PRO A 447 75.39 53.26 1.26
C PRO A 447 74.63 52.69 0.06
N GLN A 448 74.56 53.45 -1.04
CA GLN A 448 73.91 53.07 -2.30
C GLN A 448 74.70 52.01 -3.11
N ALA A 449 76.02 52.10 -3.16
CA ALA A 449 76.87 51.08 -3.79
C ALA A 449 76.91 49.78 -2.98
N TYR A 450 76.83 49.89 -1.65
CA TYR A 450 76.74 48.74 -0.74
C TYR A 450 75.39 48.03 -0.85
N ALA A 451 74.28 48.79 -0.89
CA ALA A 451 72.95 48.25 -1.14
C ALA A 451 72.89 47.51 -2.49
N ASN A 452 73.33 48.15 -3.59
CA ASN A 452 73.32 47.52 -4.92
C ASN A 452 74.17 46.24 -5.01
N ARG A 453 75.28 46.14 -4.26
CA ARG A 453 76.11 44.91 -4.19
C ARG A 453 75.47 43.80 -3.34
N LEU A 454 74.83 44.15 -2.22
CA LEU A 454 74.01 43.20 -1.46
C LEU A 454 72.83 42.69 -2.29
N PHE A 455 72.21 43.55 -3.11
CA PHE A 455 71.13 43.18 -4.04
C PHE A 455 71.60 42.22 -5.15
N GLY A 456 72.78 42.43 -5.73
CA GLY A 456 73.35 41.52 -6.75
C GLY A 456 73.47 40.08 -6.23
N ASN A 457 73.92 39.93 -4.98
CA ASN A 457 74.05 38.62 -4.34
C ASN A 457 72.71 38.02 -3.89
N LEU A 458 71.70 38.83 -3.55
CA LEU A 458 70.38 38.33 -3.13
C LEU A 458 69.54 37.84 -4.31
N LEU A 459 69.69 38.45 -5.49
CA LEU A 459 69.01 38.00 -6.72
C LEU A 459 69.57 36.67 -7.25
N GLU A 460 70.84 36.36 -6.96
CA GLU A 460 71.46 35.09 -7.31
C GLU A 460 71.04 33.93 -6.39
N GLN A 461 70.71 34.19 -5.11
CA GLN A 461 70.30 33.14 -4.17
C GLN A 461 68.84 32.66 -4.34
N GLY A 462 68.04 33.31 -5.20
CA GLY A 462 66.69 32.87 -5.54
C GLY A 462 66.58 31.91 -6.73
N LYS A 463 67.70 31.57 -7.40
CA LYS A 463 67.69 30.67 -8.57
C LYS A 463 68.06 29.25 -8.18
N ILE A 464 67.05 28.42 -7.92
CA ILE A 464 67.17 26.98 -8.12
C ILE A 464 67.01 26.73 -9.63
N ASN A 465 68.08 26.17 -10.22
CA ASN A 465 68.22 25.60 -11.57
C ASN A 465 67.01 25.67 -12.53
N GLY A 466 67.12 26.59 -13.49
CA GLY A 466 66.38 26.58 -14.75
C GLY A 466 67.24 27.22 -15.81
N SER A 467 67.68 26.42 -16.77
CA SER A 467 68.64 26.72 -17.83
C SER A 467 68.34 28.01 -18.60
N ASN A 468 69.42 28.69 -19.01
CA ASN A 468 69.45 29.84 -19.90
C ASN A 468 68.36 29.85 -20.97
N SER A 469 67.38 30.74 -20.81
CA SER A 469 66.64 31.31 -21.93
C SER A 469 66.71 32.83 -21.82
N SER A 470 67.30 33.41 -22.86
CA SER A 470 67.35 34.83 -23.11
C SER A 470 65.92 35.37 -23.11
N ILE A 471 65.61 36.24 -22.15
CA ILE A 471 64.36 37.02 -22.13
C ILE A 471 64.46 38.04 -23.27
N ASN A 472 64.06 37.61 -24.46
CA ASN A 472 63.51 38.52 -25.45
C ASN A 472 62.15 38.98 -24.91
N ASN A 473 62.03 40.28 -24.64
CA ASN A 473 60.75 40.97 -24.60
C ASN A 473 60.09 40.79 -25.98
N SER A 474 59.34 39.71 -26.14
CA SER A 474 58.35 39.59 -27.20
C SER A 474 57.02 40.00 -26.58
N ASN A 475 56.67 41.27 -26.79
CA ASN A 475 55.29 41.73 -26.73
C ASN A 475 54.46 40.86 -27.68
N ASN A 476 53.87 39.79 -27.17
CA ASN A 476 52.67 39.22 -27.77
C ASN A 476 51.46 39.82 -27.05
N ASN A 477 51.27 41.13 -27.26
CA ASN A 477 49.94 41.70 -27.19
C ASN A 477 49.17 41.13 -28.39
N ASN A 478 48.54 39.97 -28.21
CA ASN A 478 47.40 39.62 -29.05
C ASN A 478 46.31 40.67 -28.75
N ASN A 479 45.72 41.24 -29.79
CA ASN A 479 44.80 42.41 -29.74
C ASN A 479 43.48 42.19 -28.96
N ASN A 480 43.39 41.19 -28.08
CA ASN A 480 42.21 40.87 -27.27
C ASN A 480 42.43 40.92 -25.74
N GLY A 481 43.61 41.32 -25.24
CA GLY A 481 43.81 41.51 -23.79
C GLY A 481 43.89 40.22 -22.95
N GLU A 482 44.28 39.10 -23.57
CA GLU A 482 44.46 37.80 -22.94
C GLU A 482 45.93 37.55 -22.58
N ASN A 483 46.22 37.28 -21.31
CA ASN A 483 47.54 36.86 -20.82
C ASN A 483 47.49 35.36 -20.43
N MET A 484 48.58 34.63 -20.65
CA MET A 484 48.69 33.21 -20.28
C MET A 484 49.66 33.03 -19.10
N ASN A 485 49.31 32.21 -18.10
CA ASN A 485 50.25 31.79 -17.06
C ASN A 485 51.12 30.60 -17.52
N ASN A 486 52.14 30.24 -16.75
CA ASN A 486 53.05 29.12 -17.04
C ASN A 486 52.36 27.74 -17.12
N ASN A 487 51.11 27.62 -16.66
CA ASN A 487 50.29 26.39 -16.69
C ASN A 487 49.27 26.39 -17.86
N GLY A 488 49.33 27.35 -18.78
CA GLY A 488 48.46 27.41 -19.96
C GLY A 488 47.05 27.94 -19.69
N VAL A 489 46.80 28.57 -18.54
CA VAL A 489 45.51 29.20 -18.23
C VAL A 489 45.47 30.61 -18.82
N ILE A 490 44.47 30.88 -19.65
CA ILE A 490 44.20 32.20 -20.24
C ILE A 490 43.44 33.04 -19.23
N PHE A 491 43.94 34.24 -18.92
CA PHE A 491 43.31 35.18 -18.00
C PHE A 491 43.23 36.59 -18.61
N THR A 492 42.17 37.31 -18.29
CA THR A 492 41.92 38.69 -18.74
C THR A 492 41.84 39.64 -17.54
N GLU A 493 41.92 40.96 -17.75
CA GLU A 493 41.73 41.95 -16.66
C GLU A 493 40.34 41.88 -16.00
N GLU A 494 39.34 41.33 -16.69
CA GLU A 494 38.00 41.07 -16.14
C GLU A 494 37.97 39.84 -15.23
N SER A 495 38.88 38.88 -15.43
CA SER A 495 38.99 37.65 -14.61
C SER A 495 39.43 37.92 -13.17
N GLY A 496 39.95 39.11 -12.87
CA GLY A 496 40.35 39.55 -11.54
C GLY A 496 39.29 40.31 -10.75
N LYS A 497 38.08 40.48 -11.31
CA LYS A 497 36.96 41.11 -10.61
C LYS A 497 36.05 40.02 -10.02
N LEU A 498 35.46 40.32 -8.88
CA LEU A 498 34.40 39.50 -8.30
C LEU A 498 33.21 39.49 -9.26
N ASP A 499 32.94 38.33 -9.86
CA ASP A 499 31.82 38.12 -10.77
C ASP A 499 30.71 37.35 -10.06
N THR A 500 29.54 37.97 -10.00
CA THR A 500 28.33 37.36 -9.45
C THR A 500 27.92 36.09 -10.18
N SER A 501 28.25 35.95 -11.47
CA SER A 501 27.92 34.76 -12.26
C SER A 501 28.76 33.55 -11.84
N LEU A 502 30.04 33.76 -11.56
CA LEU A 502 30.96 32.73 -11.05
C LEU A 502 30.57 32.30 -9.64
N CYS A 503 30.22 33.24 -8.75
CA CYS A 503 29.66 32.93 -7.43
C CYS A 503 28.42 32.03 -7.53
N MET A 504 27.48 32.39 -8.42
CA MET A 504 26.25 31.62 -8.59
C MET A 504 26.52 30.21 -9.12
N LYS A 505 27.53 30.06 -9.99
CA LYS A 505 27.95 28.76 -10.54
C LYS A 505 28.60 27.88 -9.47
N LEU A 506 29.50 28.43 -8.64
CA LEU A 506 30.14 27.72 -7.52
C LEU A 506 29.11 27.28 -6.47
N LEU A 507 28.17 28.17 -6.11
CA LEU A 507 27.08 27.86 -5.18
C LEU A 507 26.12 26.81 -5.76
N LYS A 508 25.88 26.83 -7.08
CA LYS A 508 25.09 25.79 -7.75
C LYS A 508 25.78 24.44 -7.65
N ILE A 509 27.06 24.34 -8.00
CA ILE A 509 27.84 23.09 -7.88
C ILE A 509 27.85 22.58 -6.43
N HIS A 510 28.00 23.49 -5.47
CA HIS A 510 27.95 23.14 -4.06
C HIS A 510 26.58 22.61 -3.64
N SER A 511 25.50 23.28 -4.05
CA SER A 511 24.14 22.87 -3.71
C SER A 511 23.78 21.52 -4.34
N GLU A 512 24.24 21.21 -5.56
CA GLU A 512 24.08 19.87 -6.14
C GLU A 512 24.77 18.80 -5.27
N SER A 513 25.93 19.12 -4.71
CA SER A 513 26.74 18.21 -3.89
C SER A 513 26.11 17.99 -2.51
N ILE A 514 25.53 19.03 -1.91
CA ILE A 514 24.75 18.92 -0.67
C ILE A 514 23.50 18.07 -0.90
N ILE A 515 22.77 18.27 -2.00
CA ILE A 515 21.57 17.49 -2.33
C ILE A 515 21.91 16.00 -2.45
N ARG A 516 23.01 15.67 -3.14
CA ARG A 516 23.51 14.29 -3.21
C ARG A 516 23.87 13.75 -1.83
N CYS A 517 24.64 14.51 -1.05
CA CYS A 517 25.07 14.12 0.29
C CYS A 517 23.90 13.85 1.25
N ASN A 518 22.82 14.64 1.17
CA ASN A 518 21.61 14.47 1.98
C ASN A 518 20.95 13.12 1.78
N GLU A 519 20.96 12.61 0.55
CA GLU A 519 20.21 11.40 0.18
C GLU A 519 21.06 10.14 0.20
N LEU A 520 22.36 10.26 -0.07
CA LEU A 520 23.31 9.16 -0.13
C LEU A 520 23.98 8.88 1.24
N SER A 521 24.02 9.85 2.16
CA SER A 521 24.63 9.63 3.48
C SER A 521 23.69 8.92 4.44
N ILE A 522 24.27 8.13 5.34
CA ILE A 522 23.55 7.56 6.49
C ILE A 522 23.14 8.71 7.42
N ILE A 523 21.92 8.68 7.94
CA ILE A 523 21.32 9.74 8.79
C ILE A 523 22.24 10.14 9.96
N ASN A 524 22.97 9.17 10.55
CA ASN A 524 23.85 9.43 11.69
C ASN A 524 25.15 10.16 11.32
N GLU A 525 25.65 9.99 10.09
CA GLU A 525 26.91 10.59 9.62
C GLU A 525 26.66 11.88 8.83
N LEU A 526 25.40 12.16 8.49
CA LEU A 526 24.99 13.31 7.70
C LEU A 526 25.49 14.67 8.25
N PRO A 527 25.41 14.98 9.56
CA PRO A 527 25.87 16.28 10.06
C PRO A 527 27.37 16.51 9.88
N GLN A 528 28.17 15.45 10.04
CA GLN A 528 29.63 15.53 9.85
C GLN A 528 29.98 15.65 8.36
N ASN A 529 29.31 14.87 7.51
CA ASN A 529 29.53 14.91 6.07
C ASN A 529 29.18 16.29 5.47
N ILE A 530 28.06 16.89 5.88
CA ILE A 530 27.68 18.25 5.44
C ILE A 530 28.72 19.27 5.91
N ARG A 531 29.19 19.18 7.16
CA ARG A 531 30.21 20.08 7.69
C ARG A 531 31.49 20.00 6.86
N ASP A 532 31.97 18.80 6.57
CA ASP A 532 33.18 18.60 5.78
C ASP A 532 33.06 19.20 4.37
N LEU A 533 31.89 19.08 3.72
CA LEU A 533 31.65 19.73 2.42
C LEU A 533 31.61 21.24 2.56
N PHE A 534 30.95 21.76 3.60
CA PHE A 534 30.85 23.20 3.84
C PHE A 534 32.21 23.85 4.17
N ASP A 535 33.10 23.13 4.86
CA ASP A 535 34.48 23.58 5.11
C ASP A 535 35.25 23.76 3.79
N ILE A 536 35.02 22.92 2.78
CA ILE A 536 35.59 23.09 1.43
C ILE A 536 35.05 24.38 0.79
N LEU A 537 33.75 24.65 0.90
CA LEU A 537 33.18 25.90 0.39
C LEU A 537 33.79 27.12 1.09
N ILE A 538 33.95 27.10 2.41
CA ILE A 538 34.54 28.21 3.17
C ILE A 538 35.99 28.44 2.73
N ASN A 539 36.79 27.39 2.56
CA ASN A 539 38.18 27.53 2.12
C ASN A 539 38.27 28.14 0.71
N TYR A 540 37.50 27.63 -0.25
CA TYR A 540 37.58 28.11 -1.64
C TYR A 540 36.87 29.45 -1.85
N PHE A 541 35.62 29.56 -1.43
CA PHE A 541 34.81 30.77 -1.63
C PHE A 541 35.17 31.88 -0.64
N GLY A 542 35.41 31.53 0.63
CA GLY A 542 35.65 32.49 1.70
C GLY A 542 37.10 32.94 1.87
N THR A 543 38.10 32.10 1.53
CA THR A 543 39.53 32.49 1.69
C THR A 543 40.28 32.68 0.37
N SER A 544 39.83 32.04 -0.72
CA SER A 544 40.53 32.10 -2.01
C SER A 544 39.86 33.04 -3.02
N TYR A 545 38.56 33.33 -2.87
CA TYR A 545 37.79 34.14 -3.83
C TYR A 545 37.37 35.53 -3.30
N ILE A 546 36.87 35.59 -2.06
CA ILE A 546 36.58 36.83 -1.30
C ILE A 546 37.80 37.22 -0.48
#